data_AF-A0A2G9ZMP5-F1
#
_entry.id   AF-A0A2G9ZMP5-F1
#
_cell.length_a   1.000
_cell.length_b   1.000
_cell.length_c   1.000
_cell.angle_alpha   90.00
_cell.angle_beta   90.00
_cell.angle_gamma   90.00
#
_symmetry.space_group_name_H-M   'P 1'
#
loop_
_entity.id
_entity.type
_entity.pdbx_description
1 polymer ?
#
loop_
_entity_poly.entity_id
_entity_poly.type
_entity_poly.pdbx_seq_one_letter_code
_entity_poly.pdbx_strand_id
1 'polypeptide(L)'
;MAKSELTPSQRTSKIPACAGMIIDSGSHGRRKEENMASEKKYFRIEGEAVHLVTERIERTVTLSDLMGEVAKEGGITTPILPLGCRFFSAKGANATFVIEQAPCTRPVTWLNMGRDNGKWKLAFPFVVFVITTQSGNGIAGSRVFYRTAPLGSVDNLLLSTNLGNTNLNGQMCTGSMRIAGTTPAQKVESFVAEFWHSAWNTDINESFNAHQHIQEVSSLARWEEKSAKNPFFPLSIKWREYGKLIDIIEL
;
A
#
# COMPACT_ATOMS: atom_id res chain seq x y z
N MET A 1 -26.24 31.97 54.00
CA MET A 1 -26.36 30.49 54.12
C MET A 1 -25.48 29.90 53.03
N ALA A 2 -24.22 29.62 53.37
CA ALA A 2 -23.68 28.28 53.69
C ALA A 2 -23.02 27.70 52.42
N LYS A 3 -21.73 27.99 52.20
CA LYS A 3 -20.54 27.24 52.67
C LYS A 3 -20.44 25.83 52.06
N SER A 4 -19.43 25.62 51.23
CA SER A 4 -18.61 24.41 51.29
C SER A 4 -17.20 24.72 50.79
N GLU A 5 -16.34 25.06 51.75
CA GLU A 5 -14.89 24.87 51.69
C GLU A 5 -14.59 23.38 51.52
N LEU A 6 -13.50 23.03 50.83
CA LEU A 6 -12.68 21.85 51.09
C LEU A 6 -11.37 21.95 50.28
N THR A 7 -10.30 22.36 50.93
CA THR A 7 -8.97 21.74 50.73
C THR A 7 -8.62 21.04 52.03
N PRO A 8 -7.93 19.88 51.98
CA PRO A 8 -6.55 19.90 52.45
C PRO A 8 -5.61 18.93 51.70
N SER A 9 -4.38 19.43 51.48
CA SER A 9 -3.10 18.79 51.82
C SER A 9 -2.98 17.25 51.69
N GLN A 10 -2.17 16.79 50.73
CA GLN A 10 -1.21 15.67 50.92
C GLN A 10 0.04 15.96 50.08
N ARG A 11 1.11 16.50 50.71
CA ARG A 11 2.32 15.78 51.17
C ARG A 11 2.95 14.84 50.12
N THR A 12 3.92 15.43 49.42
CA THR A 12 5.25 14.92 49.09
C THR A 12 5.57 13.46 49.49
N SER A 13 5.82 12.61 48.50
CA SER A 13 6.82 11.54 48.60
C SER A 13 7.79 11.65 47.43
N LYS A 14 8.91 12.33 47.68
CA LYS A 14 10.08 12.30 46.80
C LYS A 14 10.65 10.88 46.88
N ILE A 15 10.70 10.21 45.74
CA ILE A 15 11.47 8.99 45.54
C ILE A 15 12.96 9.37 45.70
N PRO A 16 13.74 8.70 46.55
CA PRO A 16 15.18 8.94 46.61
C PRO A 16 15.80 8.34 45.35
N ALA A 17 16.34 9.20 44.48
CA ALA A 17 17.25 8.78 43.44
C ALA A 17 18.49 8.16 44.11
N CYS A 18 18.76 6.89 43.81
CA CYS A 18 20.03 6.25 44.12
C CYS A 18 21.14 7.02 43.39
N ALA A 19 21.94 7.77 44.15
CA ALA A 19 23.17 8.38 43.67
C ALA A 19 24.19 7.26 43.44
N GLY A 20 24.30 6.79 42.20
CA GLY A 20 25.45 6.03 41.73
C GLY A 20 26.65 6.97 41.63
N MET A 21 27.61 6.82 42.53
CA MET A 21 28.88 7.55 42.49
C MET A 21 29.75 6.94 41.37
N ILE A 22 29.77 7.60 40.21
CA ILE A 22 30.70 7.28 39.12
C ILE A 22 31.99 8.06 39.38
N ILE A 23 33.09 7.35 39.62
CA ILE A 23 34.42 7.95 39.68
C ILE A 23 34.94 7.98 38.24
N ASP A 24 34.88 9.15 37.61
CA ASP A 24 35.45 9.40 36.28
C ASP A 24 36.87 9.97 36.44
N SER A 25 37.85 9.33 35.80
CA SER A 25 39.23 9.83 35.73
C SER A 25 39.63 9.87 34.26
N GLY A 26 39.53 11.07 33.68
CA GLY A 26 39.82 11.30 32.27
C GLY A 26 41.31 11.20 31.95
N SER A 27 41.62 10.69 30.76
CA SER A 27 42.80 11.12 30.01
C SER A 27 42.57 11.00 28.50
N HIS A 28 43.01 12.04 27.79
CA HIS A 28 42.88 12.22 26.34
C HIS A 28 43.68 11.17 25.55
N GLY A 29 43.03 10.56 24.55
CA GLY A 29 43.73 9.81 23.51
C GLY A 29 42.78 9.36 22.41
N ARG A 30 42.91 9.93 21.20
CA ARG A 30 42.31 9.37 19.97
C ARG A 30 42.90 7.99 19.73
N ARG A 31 42.11 6.93 19.95
CA ARG A 31 42.38 5.56 19.50
C ARG A 31 41.10 4.95 18.92
N LYS A 32 41.29 4.17 17.87
CA LYS A 32 40.28 3.39 17.16
C LYS A 32 39.38 2.63 18.16
N GLU A 33 38.07 2.81 18.06
CA GLU A 33 37.07 2.00 18.78
C GLU A 33 37.11 0.56 18.25
N GLU A 34 37.95 -0.26 18.89
CA GLU A 34 37.68 -1.69 18.98
C GLU A 34 36.55 -1.86 20.02
N ASN A 35 35.46 -2.51 19.63
CA ASN A 35 34.34 -2.86 20.50
C ASN A 35 34.82 -3.80 21.63
N MET A 36 35.37 -3.24 22.70
CA MET A 36 35.58 -3.92 23.96
C MET A 36 34.21 -4.19 24.58
N ALA A 37 33.83 -5.46 24.72
CA ALA A 37 32.69 -5.86 25.53
C ALA A 37 32.93 -5.37 26.97
N SER A 38 32.28 -4.27 27.37
CA SER A 38 32.38 -3.76 28.74
C SER A 38 31.67 -4.73 29.68
N GLU A 39 32.42 -5.37 30.57
CA GLU A 39 31.87 -6.23 31.62
C GLU A 39 31.65 -5.40 32.88
N LYS A 40 30.41 -5.32 33.35
CA LYS A 40 30.07 -4.64 34.61
C LYS A 40 29.73 -5.68 35.68
N LYS A 41 30.33 -5.54 36.86
CA LYS A 41 30.01 -6.36 38.04
C LYS A 41 29.40 -5.49 39.12
N TYR A 42 28.27 -5.92 39.65
CA TYR A 42 27.60 -5.23 40.74
C TYR A 42 26.80 -6.22 41.60
N PHE A 43 26.54 -5.84 42.85
CA PHE A 43 25.63 -6.57 43.71
C PHE A 43 24.20 -6.11 43.46
N ARG A 44 23.27 -7.05 43.24
CA ARG A 44 21.83 -6.80 43.20
C ARG A 44 21.22 -7.39 44.47
N ILE A 45 20.51 -6.55 45.23
CA ILE A 45 19.88 -6.95 46.49
C ILE A 45 18.37 -6.99 46.28
N GLU A 46 17.75 -8.14 46.53
CA GLU A 46 16.31 -8.37 46.40
C GLU A 46 15.79 -9.01 47.70
N GLY A 47 15.14 -8.22 48.55
CA GLY A 47 14.78 -8.66 49.91
C GLY A 47 16.04 -8.93 50.75
N GLU A 48 16.17 -10.15 51.27
CA GLU A 48 17.35 -10.60 52.02
C GLU A 48 18.40 -11.31 51.14
N ALA A 49 18.14 -11.51 49.84
CA ALA A 49 19.09 -12.16 48.94
C ALA A 49 20.07 -11.15 48.32
N VAL A 50 21.35 -11.51 48.27
CA VAL A 50 22.40 -10.75 47.59
C VAL A 50 22.94 -11.56 46.40
N HIS A 51 22.82 -10.99 45.21
CA HIS A 51 23.30 -11.58 43.96
C HIS A 51 24.55 -10.85 43.47
N LEU A 52 25.64 -11.58 43.19
CA LEU A 52 26.73 -11.04 42.37
C LEU A 52 26.32 -11.15 40.90
N VAL A 53 26.01 -10.02 40.28
CA VAL A 53 25.61 -9.95 38.87
C VAL A 53 26.82 -9.56 38.03
N THR A 54 27.06 -10.32 36.96
CA THR A 54 28.01 -9.99 35.90
C THR A 54 27.20 -9.68 34.65
N GLU A 55 27.16 -8.41 34.25
CA GLU A 55 26.51 -7.95 33.02
C GLU A 55 27.56 -7.86 31.91
N ARG A 56 27.31 -8.55 30.80
CA ARG A 56 28.14 -8.54 29.61
C ARG A 56 27.31 -8.14 28.40
N ILE A 57 27.73 -7.09 27.70
CA ILE A 57 27.15 -6.71 26.42
C ILE A 57 27.85 -7.52 25.33
N GLU A 58 27.18 -8.55 24.80
CA GLU A 58 27.73 -9.38 23.73
C GLU A 58 27.66 -8.70 22.37
N ARG A 59 26.57 -7.96 22.11
CA ARG A 59 26.35 -7.24 20.86
C ARG A 59 25.45 -6.05 21.10
N THR A 60 25.85 -4.89 20.58
CA THR A 60 24.99 -3.71 20.48
C THR A 60 24.48 -3.62 19.05
N VAL A 61 23.16 -3.56 18.89
CA VAL A 61 22.49 -3.30 17.62
C VAL A 61 21.56 -2.10 17.78
N THR A 62 21.20 -1.45 16.67
CA THR A 62 20.14 -0.46 16.76
C THR A 62 18.81 -1.18 17.01
N LEU A 63 17.88 -0.52 17.70
CA LEU A 63 16.54 -1.06 17.88
C LEU A 63 15.86 -1.34 16.53
N SER A 64 16.14 -0.51 15.52
CA SER A 64 15.63 -0.69 14.15
C SER A 64 16.10 -2.00 13.53
N ASP A 65 17.39 -2.34 13.68
CA ASP A 65 17.94 -3.58 13.14
C ASP A 65 17.35 -4.80 13.86
N LEU A 66 17.24 -4.75 15.19
CA LEU A 66 16.65 -5.83 15.97
C LEU A 66 15.18 -6.05 15.59
N MET A 67 14.39 -4.98 15.52
CA MET A 67 12.99 -5.06 15.13
C MET A 67 12.82 -5.55 13.68
N GLY A 68 13.74 -5.16 12.78
CA GLY A 68 13.77 -5.66 11.41
C GLY A 68 13.99 -7.17 11.32
N GLU A 69 14.88 -7.74 12.14
CA GLU A 69 15.09 -9.19 12.20
C GLU A 69 13.96 -9.93 12.90
N VAL A 70 13.44 -9.41 14.01
CA VAL A 70 12.29 -10.01 14.72
C VAL A 70 11.04 -10.03 13.83
N ALA A 71 10.85 -9.00 13.00
CA ALA A 71 9.76 -8.97 12.02
C ALA A 71 9.90 -10.01 10.89
N LYS A 72 11.11 -10.52 10.62
CA LYS A 72 11.32 -11.61 9.66
C LYS A 72 10.96 -12.98 10.27
N GLU A 73 11.14 -13.15 11.58
CA GLU A 73 10.81 -14.40 12.29
C GLU A 73 9.33 -14.47 12.69
N GLY A 74 8.70 -13.32 12.98
CA GLY A 74 7.25 -13.23 13.12
C GLY A 74 6.60 -13.45 11.77
N GLY A 75 6.06 -14.65 11.54
CA GLY A 75 5.40 -15.01 10.28
C GLY A 75 4.49 -13.91 9.73
N ILE A 76 4.52 -13.71 8.41
CA ILE A 76 3.81 -12.61 7.75
C ILE A 76 2.30 -12.80 7.96
N THR A 77 1.71 -11.98 8.81
CA THR A 77 0.25 -11.90 8.96
C THR A 77 -0.26 -10.84 8.00
N THR A 78 -0.86 -11.28 6.89
CA THR A 78 -1.55 -10.37 5.98
C THR A 78 -2.93 -10.02 6.53
N PRO A 79 -3.46 -8.81 6.29
CA PRO A 79 -4.88 -8.55 6.51
C PRO A 79 -5.72 -9.46 5.60
N ILE A 80 -7.04 -9.46 5.82
CA ILE A 80 -7.97 -9.98 4.81
C ILE A 80 -7.69 -9.22 3.51
N LEU A 81 -7.41 -9.94 2.44
CA LEU A 81 -7.10 -9.36 1.14
C LEU A 81 -8.37 -9.25 0.29
N PRO A 82 -8.49 -8.19 -0.52
CA PRO A 82 -9.60 -8.03 -1.46
C PRO A 82 -9.61 -9.14 -2.52
N LEU A 83 -10.79 -9.42 -3.08
CA LEU A 83 -10.94 -10.40 -4.16
C LEU A 83 -10.04 -10.07 -5.35
N GLY A 84 -9.33 -11.08 -5.87
CA GLY A 84 -8.43 -10.92 -7.01
C GLY A 84 -7.08 -10.30 -6.65
N CYS A 85 -6.77 -10.09 -5.37
CA CYS A 85 -5.45 -9.64 -4.95
C CYS A 85 -4.36 -10.65 -5.36
N ARG A 86 -3.40 -10.20 -6.17
CA ARG A 86 -2.24 -10.97 -6.62
C ARG A 86 -0.97 -10.62 -5.85
N PHE A 87 -0.83 -9.36 -5.48
CA PHE A 87 0.29 -8.87 -4.69
C PHE A 87 -0.20 -7.88 -3.64
N PHE A 88 0.40 -7.96 -2.46
CA PHE A 88 0.18 -7.06 -1.34
C PHE A 88 1.53 -6.63 -0.79
N SER A 89 1.72 -5.32 -0.59
CA SER A 89 2.87 -4.75 0.08
C SER A 89 2.39 -3.73 1.11
N ALA A 90 2.99 -3.73 2.28
CA ALA A 90 2.74 -2.74 3.31
C ALA A 90 4.06 -2.12 3.76
N LYS A 91 4.15 -0.79 3.71
CA LYS A 91 5.33 -0.02 4.09
C LYS A 91 4.92 1.18 4.92
N GLY A 92 5.26 1.12 6.21
CA GLY A 92 4.85 2.14 7.18
C GLY A 92 3.34 2.29 7.23
N ALA A 93 2.84 3.50 6.91
CA ALA A 93 1.42 3.82 6.89
C ALA A 93 0.70 3.46 5.58
N ASN A 94 1.45 3.05 4.55
CA ASN A 94 0.89 2.76 3.23
C ASN A 94 0.74 1.26 3.00
N ALA A 95 -0.34 0.88 2.33
CA ALA A 95 -0.57 -0.48 1.87
C ALA A 95 -0.97 -0.45 0.40
N THR A 96 -0.26 -1.20 -0.43
CA THR A 96 -0.50 -1.33 -1.88
C THR A 96 -1.09 -2.70 -2.17
N PHE A 97 -2.23 -2.69 -2.84
CA PHE A 97 -2.96 -3.86 -3.30
C PHE A 97 -2.91 -3.91 -4.82
N VAL A 98 -2.49 -5.05 -5.37
CA VAL A 98 -2.52 -5.32 -6.81
C VAL A 98 -3.66 -6.29 -7.09
N ILE A 99 -4.74 -5.78 -7.67
CA ILE A 99 -5.95 -6.55 -7.97
C ILE A 99 -5.97 -6.91 -9.43
N GLU A 100 -6.10 -8.18 -9.74
CA GLU A 100 -6.30 -8.66 -11.10
C GLU A 100 -7.75 -9.10 -11.30
N GLN A 101 -8.37 -8.58 -12.36
CA GLN A 101 -9.63 -9.09 -12.88
C GLN A 101 -9.35 -9.89 -14.16
N ALA A 102 -9.90 -11.10 -14.24
CA ALA A 102 -9.79 -11.95 -15.42
C ALA A 102 -10.48 -11.32 -16.65
N PRO A 103 -10.09 -11.73 -17.88
CA PRO A 103 -10.70 -11.23 -19.10
C PRO A 103 -12.21 -11.43 -19.08
N CYS A 104 -12.95 -10.35 -19.28
CA CYS A 104 -14.39 -10.38 -19.26
C CYS A 104 -14.99 -9.31 -20.17
N THR A 105 -16.22 -9.56 -20.60
CA THR A 105 -17.04 -8.52 -21.22
C THR A 105 -17.88 -7.84 -20.16
N ARG A 106 -17.76 -6.51 -20.05
CA ARG A 106 -18.39 -5.72 -18.99
C ARG A 106 -19.24 -4.58 -19.59
N PRO A 107 -20.43 -4.31 -19.04
CA PRO A 107 -21.15 -3.08 -19.33
C PRO A 107 -20.43 -1.89 -18.71
N VAL A 108 -20.22 -0.83 -19.48
CA VAL A 108 -19.62 0.43 -19.02
C VAL A 108 -20.45 1.61 -19.51
N THR A 109 -20.37 2.72 -18.79
CA THR A 109 -21.00 3.98 -19.18
C THR A 109 -19.92 4.96 -19.62
N TRP A 110 -19.92 5.32 -20.90
CA TRP A 110 -19.02 6.28 -21.52
C TRP A 110 -19.84 7.39 -22.19
N LEU A 111 -19.87 8.56 -21.55
CA LEU A 111 -20.63 9.71 -21.98
C LEU A 111 -20.00 10.36 -23.21
N ASN A 112 -20.81 11.04 -24.01
CA ASN A 112 -20.39 11.87 -25.16
C ASN A 112 -19.62 11.13 -26.28
N MET A 113 -19.71 9.80 -26.35
CA MET A 113 -18.98 8.98 -27.33
C MET A 113 -19.90 8.20 -28.28
N GLY A 114 -21.01 8.80 -28.73
CA GLY A 114 -21.80 8.31 -29.88
C GLY A 114 -23.13 7.58 -29.59
N ARG A 115 -23.59 7.52 -28.32
CA ARG A 115 -24.96 7.10 -27.95
C ARG A 115 -25.54 8.01 -26.87
N ASP A 116 -26.84 8.27 -26.94
CA ASP A 116 -27.57 9.14 -26.01
C ASP A 116 -27.50 8.68 -24.54
N ASN A 117 -27.35 7.37 -24.30
CA ASN A 117 -27.22 6.82 -22.95
C ASN A 117 -25.77 6.47 -22.54
N GLY A 118 -24.81 6.61 -23.47
CA GLY A 118 -23.41 6.25 -23.24
C GLY A 118 -23.15 4.79 -22.86
N LYS A 119 -24.09 3.85 -23.03
CA LYS A 119 -23.91 2.46 -22.57
C LYS A 119 -23.25 1.61 -23.64
N TRP A 120 -22.19 0.89 -23.21
CA TRP A 120 -21.39 0.01 -24.07
C TRP A 120 -21.14 -1.32 -23.38
N LYS A 121 -21.09 -2.41 -24.15
CA LYS A 121 -20.69 -3.73 -23.66
C LYS A 121 -19.35 -4.14 -24.28
N LEU A 122 -18.28 -3.96 -23.53
CA LEU A 122 -16.90 -4.04 -24.05
C LEU A 122 -16.15 -5.22 -23.43
N ALA A 123 -15.36 -5.91 -24.25
CA ALA A 123 -14.45 -6.97 -23.82
C ALA A 123 -13.12 -6.37 -23.40
N PHE A 124 -12.63 -6.82 -22.25
CA PHE A 124 -11.36 -6.39 -21.66
C PHE A 124 -10.40 -7.58 -21.53
N PRO A 125 -9.08 -7.35 -21.62
CA PRO A 125 -8.08 -8.37 -21.30
C PRO A 125 -8.00 -8.51 -19.77
N PHE A 126 -6.91 -9.06 -19.22
CA PHE A 126 -6.71 -8.98 -17.77
C PHE A 126 -6.58 -7.50 -17.39
N VAL A 127 -7.34 -7.05 -16.39
CA VAL A 127 -7.29 -5.67 -15.89
C VAL A 127 -6.62 -5.69 -14.52
N VAL A 128 -5.52 -4.96 -14.40
CA VAL A 128 -4.69 -4.90 -13.19
C VAL A 128 -4.85 -3.53 -12.55
N PHE A 129 -5.46 -3.48 -11.37
CA PHE A 129 -5.55 -2.29 -10.55
C PHE A 129 -4.41 -2.29 -9.52
N VAL A 130 -3.71 -1.17 -9.40
CA VAL A 130 -2.72 -0.92 -8.35
C VAL A 130 -3.28 0.19 -7.46
N ILE A 131 -3.74 -0.19 -6.27
CA ILE A 131 -4.42 0.70 -5.33
C ILE A 131 -3.59 0.82 -4.07
N THR A 132 -3.18 2.04 -3.73
CA THR A 132 -2.47 2.34 -2.49
C THR A 132 -3.40 3.03 -1.51
N THR A 133 -3.49 2.49 -0.30
CA THR A 133 -4.19 3.09 0.83
C THR A 133 -3.18 3.70 1.81
N GLN A 134 -3.55 4.79 2.48
CA GLN A 134 -2.78 5.42 3.56
C GLN A 134 -3.47 5.20 4.93
N SER A 135 -2.74 5.43 6.03
CA SER A 135 -3.28 5.51 7.39
C SER A 135 -4.60 6.28 7.45
N GLY A 136 -5.61 5.68 8.10
CA GLY A 136 -7.00 6.15 8.03
C GLY A 136 -7.83 5.53 6.90
N ASN A 137 -7.27 4.54 6.19
CA ASN A 137 -7.91 3.78 5.12
C ASN A 137 -8.36 4.66 3.94
N GLY A 138 -7.70 5.80 3.68
CA GLY A 138 -7.96 6.62 2.51
C GLY A 138 -7.29 6.02 1.27
N ILE A 139 -7.87 6.17 0.08
CA ILE A 139 -7.19 5.83 -1.18
C ILE A 139 -6.19 6.96 -1.48
N ALA A 140 -4.90 6.65 -1.45
CA ALA A 140 -3.80 7.58 -1.69
C ALA A 140 -3.27 7.51 -3.13
N GLY A 141 -3.36 6.34 -3.76
CA GLY A 141 -2.90 6.12 -5.13
C GLY A 141 -3.80 5.13 -5.85
N SER A 142 -4.06 5.37 -7.13
CA SER A 142 -4.90 4.48 -7.92
C SER A 142 -4.45 4.49 -9.38
N ARG A 143 -4.03 3.32 -9.88
CA ARG A 143 -3.63 3.12 -11.27
C ARG A 143 -4.27 1.85 -11.85
N VAL A 144 -4.46 1.81 -13.16
CA VAL A 144 -5.02 0.66 -13.88
C VAL A 144 -4.21 0.37 -15.15
N PHE A 145 -4.01 -0.92 -15.40
CA PHE A 145 -3.21 -1.45 -16.50
C PHE A 145 -3.90 -2.67 -17.13
N TYR A 146 -3.43 -3.05 -18.31
CA TYR A 146 -3.80 -4.30 -18.95
C TYR A 146 -2.68 -5.33 -18.90
N ARG A 147 -3.08 -6.58 -19.09
CA ARG A 147 -2.23 -7.75 -19.30
C ARG A 147 -2.92 -8.71 -20.28
N THR A 148 -2.16 -9.36 -21.15
CA THR A 148 -2.68 -10.39 -22.07
C THR A 148 -2.54 -11.82 -21.53
N ALA A 149 -1.93 -11.97 -20.35
CA ALA A 149 -1.78 -13.22 -19.62
C ALA A 149 -1.81 -12.95 -18.10
N PRO A 150 -2.20 -13.94 -17.28
CA PRO A 150 -2.24 -13.79 -15.83
C PRO A 150 -0.94 -13.21 -15.26
N LEU A 151 -1.08 -12.42 -14.21
CA LEU A 151 0.01 -11.82 -13.48
C LEU A 151 0.61 -12.85 -12.51
N GLY A 152 1.83 -13.30 -12.81
CA GLY A 152 2.53 -14.31 -12.02
C GLY A 152 3.76 -13.80 -11.26
N SER A 153 4.27 -12.61 -11.62
CA SER A 153 5.45 -12.01 -10.98
C SER A 153 5.41 -10.48 -11.06
N VAL A 154 6.10 -9.82 -10.13
CA VAL A 154 6.33 -8.36 -10.14
C VAL A 154 7.20 -7.90 -11.31
N ASP A 155 7.97 -8.80 -11.93
CA ASP A 155 8.75 -8.50 -13.13
C ASP A 155 7.90 -8.49 -14.42
N ASN A 156 6.63 -8.87 -14.32
CA ASN A 156 5.75 -8.92 -15.48
C ASN A 156 5.47 -7.51 -16.02
N LEU A 157 5.61 -7.39 -17.34
CA LEU A 157 5.30 -6.17 -18.09
C LEU A 157 3.80 -5.87 -18.04
N LEU A 158 3.46 -4.64 -17.72
CA LEU A 158 2.11 -4.07 -17.78
C LEU A 158 1.93 -3.30 -19.08
N LEU A 159 0.69 -3.24 -19.53
CA LEU A 159 0.29 -2.61 -20.77
C LEU A 159 -0.59 -1.39 -20.45
N SER A 160 -0.43 -0.32 -21.23
CA SER A 160 -1.29 0.86 -21.12
C SER A 160 -2.73 0.49 -21.43
N THR A 161 -3.66 1.13 -20.73
CA THR A 161 -5.09 0.97 -21.00
C THR A 161 -5.57 2.02 -21.98
N ASN A 162 -6.73 1.76 -22.58
CA ASN A 162 -7.50 2.73 -23.34
C ASN A 162 -8.79 3.08 -22.58
N LEU A 163 -8.79 3.06 -21.24
CA LEU A 163 -9.98 3.31 -20.42
C LEU A 163 -10.26 4.81 -20.30
N GLY A 164 -11.54 5.17 -20.20
CA GLY A 164 -11.94 6.54 -19.87
C GLY A 164 -11.63 6.87 -18.42
N ASN A 165 -11.53 8.17 -18.10
CA ASN A 165 -11.12 8.65 -16.78
C ASN A 165 -9.73 8.14 -16.35
N THR A 166 -8.84 7.85 -17.30
CA THR A 166 -7.46 7.41 -17.00
C THR A 166 -6.42 8.20 -17.80
N ASN A 167 -5.37 8.64 -17.11
CA ASN A 167 -4.21 9.28 -17.74
C ASN A 167 -3.30 8.23 -18.40
N LEU A 168 -2.40 8.68 -19.27
CA LEU A 168 -1.42 7.81 -19.97
C LEU A 168 -0.51 7.01 -19.01
N ASN A 169 -0.32 7.49 -17.78
CA ASN A 169 0.43 6.79 -16.74
C ASN A 169 -0.40 5.75 -15.96
N GLY A 170 -1.63 5.47 -16.42
CA GLY A 170 -2.57 4.57 -15.79
C GLY A 170 -3.31 5.17 -14.59
N GLN A 171 -2.99 6.40 -14.16
CA GLN A 171 -3.66 7.03 -13.02
C GLN A 171 -5.15 7.22 -13.31
N MET A 172 -6.00 6.76 -12.38
CA MET A 172 -7.44 6.90 -12.50
C MET A 172 -7.90 8.22 -11.87
N CYS A 173 -8.82 8.89 -12.55
CA CYS A 173 -9.54 10.01 -11.97
C CYS A 173 -10.63 9.49 -11.05
N THR A 174 -10.57 9.90 -9.78
CA THR A 174 -11.50 9.45 -8.75
C THR A 174 -12.74 10.33 -8.65
N GLY A 175 -12.72 11.53 -9.27
CA GLY A 175 -13.83 12.48 -9.28
C GLY A 175 -14.55 12.57 -7.93
N SER A 176 -15.85 12.27 -7.94
CA SER A 176 -16.71 12.20 -6.75
C SER A 176 -17.08 10.76 -6.34
N MET A 177 -16.24 9.77 -6.66
CA MET A 177 -16.46 8.37 -6.27
C MET A 177 -16.67 8.25 -4.76
N ARG A 178 -17.73 7.56 -4.35
CA ARG A 178 -18.06 7.35 -2.94
C ARG A 178 -17.59 5.97 -2.51
N ILE A 179 -16.44 5.93 -1.86
CA ILE A 179 -15.83 4.67 -1.42
C ILE A 179 -16.44 4.24 -0.08
N ALA A 180 -17.06 3.06 -0.07
CA ALA A 180 -17.61 2.43 1.12
C ALA A 180 -16.64 1.40 1.71
N GLY A 181 -16.94 0.93 2.93
CA GLY A 181 -16.16 -0.11 3.60
C GLY A 181 -15.40 0.40 4.82
N THR A 182 -15.20 -0.49 5.79
CA THR A 182 -14.50 -0.19 7.05
C THR A 182 -13.06 -0.67 7.04
N THR A 183 -12.79 -1.78 6.35
CA THR A 183 -11.43 -2.34 6.19
C THR A 183 -10.75 -1.88 4.90
N PRO A 184 -9.41 -1.91 4.82
CA PRO A 184 -8.70 -1.61 3.57
C PRO A 184 -9.17 -2.45 2.38
N ALA A 185 -9.36 -3.76 2.57
CA ALA A 185 -9.85 -4.64 1.50
C ALA A 185 -11.22 -4.23 0.98
N GLN A 186 -12.18 -3.97 1.87
CA GLN A 186 -13.53 -3.52 1.46
C GLN A 186 -13.49 -2.20 0.70
N LYS A 187 -12.62 -1.28 1.10
CA LYS A 187 -12.45 0.00 0.39
C LYS A 187 -11.82 -0.16 -0.97
N VAL A 188 -10.84 -1.05 -1.12
CA VAL A 188 -10.25 -1.38 -2.42
C VAL A 188 -11.29 -2.03 -3.33
N GLU A 189 -12.08 -2.97 -2.83
CA GLU A 189 -13.18 -3.59 -3.58
C GLU A 189 -14.24 -2.56 -3.99
N SER A 190 -14.67 -1.70 -3.06
CA SER A 190 -15.60 -0.61 -3.33
C SER A 190 -15.03 0.35 -4.37
N PHE A 191 -13.74 0.69 -4.28
CA PHE A 191 -13.08 1.56 -5.26
C PHE A 191 -13.11 0.96 -6.66
N VAL A 192 -12.72 -0.31 -6.80
CA VAL A 192 -12.73 -0.99 -8.10
C VAL A 192 -14.15 -1.09 -8.65
N ALA A 193 -15.15 -1.37 -7.81
CA ALA A 193 -16.56 -1.41 -8.21
C ALA A 193 -17.05 -0.03 -8.68
N GLU A 194 -16.80 1.02 -7.91
CA GLU A 194 -17.18 2.40 -8.23
C GLU A 194 -16.50 2.89 -9.52
N PHE A 195 -15.25 2.50 -9.79
CA PHE A 195 -14.56 2.87 -11.02
C PHE A 195 -15.31 2.36 -12.26
N TRP A 196 -15.74 1.09 -12.22
CA TRP A 196 -16.54 0.49 -13.29
C TRP A 196 -17.96 1.03 -13.39
N HIS A 197 -18.57 1.41 -12.26
CA HIS A 197 -19.92 1.99 -12.23
C HIS A 197 -19.94 3.48 -12.58
N SER A 198 -18.80 4.16 -12.48
CA SER A 198 -18.70 5.57 -12.83
C SER A 198 -19.02 5.81 -14.29
N ALA A 199 -19.59 6.99 -14.57
CA ALA A 199 -19.74 7.45 -15.94
C ALA A 199 -18.40 8.04 -16.41
N TRP A 200 -17.72 7.33 -17.30
CA TRP A 200 -16.51 7.84 -17.93
C TRP A 200 -16.87 8.98 -18.86
N ASN A 201 -16.14 10.09 -18.76
CA ASN A 201 -16.37 11.26 -19.58
C ASN A 201 -15.16 11.51 -20.49
N THR A 202 -15.22 12.60 -21.23
CA THR A 202 -14.19 12.98 -22.20
C THR A 202 -13.16 13.95 -21.63
N ASP A 203 -13.25 14.30 -20.34
CA ASP A 203 -12.35 15.27 -19.71
C ASP A 203 -10.94 14.68 -19.58
N ILE A 204 -10.84 13.36 -19.37
CA ILE A 204 -9.58 12.60 -19.31
C ILE A 204 -9.70 11.40 -20.25
N ASN A 205 -9.35 11.65 -21.51
CA ASN A 205 -9.51 10.69 -22.62
C ASN A 205 -8.21 10.43 -23.38
N GLU A 206 -7.07 10.91 -22.87
CA GLU A 206 -5.76 10.78 -23.50
C GLU A 206 -5.40 9.31 -23.73
N SER A 207 -5.71 8.45 -22.75
CA SER A 207 -5.50 7.01 -22.85
C SER A 207 -6.30 6.37 -23.98
N PHE A 208 -7.58 6.74 -24.15
CA PHE A 208 -8.37 6.25 -25.27
C PHE A 208 -7.84 6.76 -26.61
N ASN A 209 -7.59 8.07 -26.71
CA ASN A 209 -7.08 8.71 -27.92
C ASN A 209 -5.75 8.11 -28.39
N ALA A 210 -4.85 7.80 -27.45
CA ALA A 210 -3.57 7.18 -27.75
C ALA A 210 -3.69 5.79 -28.40
N HIS A 211 -4.82 5.10 -28.26
CA HIS A 211 -5.06 3.76 -28.81
C HIS A 211 -6.00 3.75 -30.02
N GLN A 212 -6.45 4.91 -30.51
CA GLN A 212 -7.38 4.98 -31.66
C GLN A 212 -6.80 4.41 -32.97
N HIS A 213 -5.47 4.31 -33.07
CA HIS A 213 -4.79 3.68 -34.20
C HIS A 213 -4.93 2.15 -34.21
N ILE A 214 -5.36 1.53 -33.11
CA ILE A 214 -5.62 0.08 -33.04
C ILE A 214 -7.02 -0.18 -33.62
N GLN A 215 -7.07 -0.86 -34.77
CA GLN A 215 -8.29 -0.99 -35.58
C GLN A 215 -9.47 -1.63 -34.82
N GLU A 216 -9.22 -2.53 -33.88
CA GLU A 216 -10.25 -3.23 -33.12
C GLU A 216 -10.89 -2.37 -32.03
N VAL A 217 -10.19 -1.33 -31.55
CA VAL A 217 -10.64 -0.45 -30.46
C VAL A 217 -10.60 1.03 -30.86
N SER A 218 -10.55 1.32 -32.16
CA SER A 218 -10.46 2.67 -32.72
C SER A 218 -11.67 3.56 -32.41
N SER A 219 -12.82 2.93 -32.14
CA SER A 219 -14.02 3.57 -31.64
C SER A 219 -14.77 2.62 -30.70
N LEU A 220 -15.64 3.16 -29.84
CA LEU A 220 -16.44 2.33 -28.93
C LEU A 220 -17.39 1.39 -29.67
N ALA A 221 -17.97 1.84 -30.79
CA ALA A 221 -18.82 1.00 -31.65
C ALA A 221 -18.03 -0.18 -32.24
N ARG A 222 -16.81 0.08 -32.71
CA ARG A 222 -15.94 -0.97 -33.24
C ARG A 222 -15.49 -1.94 -32.15
N TRP A 223 -15.16 -1.43 -30.97
CA TRP A 223 -14.81 -2.25 -29.82
C TRP A 223 -15.98 -3.14 -29.41
N GLU A 224 -17.19 -2.61 -29.26
CA GLU A 224 -18.39 -3.39 -28.94
C GLU A 224 -18.67 -4.48 -30.00
N GLU A 225 -18.57 -4.14 -31.30
CA GLU A 225 -18.71 -5.10 -32.40
C GLU A 225 -17.70 -6.26 -32.27
N LYS A 226 -16.43 -5.96 -32.00
CA LYS A 226 -15.38 -6.97 -31.81
C LYS A 226 -15.59 -7.79 -30.54
N SER A 227 -16.06 -7.14 -29.47
CA SER A 227 -16.38 -7.78 -28.18
C SER A 227 -17.50 -8.81 -28.34
N ALA A 228 -18.55 -8.47 -29.10
CA ALA A 228 -19.65 -9.37 -29.39
C ALA A 228 -19.22 -10.59 -30.24
N LYS A 229 -18.27 -10.39 -31.17
CA LYS A 229 -17.75 -11.46 -32.04
C LYS A 229 -16.79 -12.41 -31.35
N ASN A 230 -15.88 -11.88 -30.52
CA ASN A 230 -14.91 -12.69 -29.78
C ASN A 230 -14.55 -11.99 -28.46
N PRO A 231 -15.09 -12.41 -27.30
CA PRO A 231 -14.84 -11.74 -26.03
C PRO A 231 -13.37 -11.85 -25.55
N PHE A 232 -12.55 -12.68 -26.17
CA PHE A 232 -11.12 -12.83 -25.86
C PHE A 232 -10.20 -12.10 -26.85
N PHE A 233 -10.74 -11.41 -27.85
CA PHE A 233 -9.93 -10.63 -28.81
C PHE A 233 -8.94 -9.65 -28.15
N PRO A 234 -9.25 -9.02 -26.99
CA PRO A 234 -8.31 -8.11 -26.35
C PRO A 234 -6.99 -8.76 -25.92
N LEU A 235 -6.96 -10.08 -25.74
CA LEU A 235 -5.74 -10.84 -25.41
C LEU A 235 -4.77 -10.93 -26.58
N SER A 236 -5.24 -10.73 -27.81
CA SER A 236 -4.43 -10.80 -29.04
C SER A 236 -3.97 -9.43 -29.53
N ILE A 237 -4.47 -8.34 -28.94
CA ILE A 237 -4.07 -6.98 -29.31
C ILE A 237 -2.65 -6.70 -28.82
N LYS A 238 -1.85 -6.08 -29.67
CA LYS A 238 -0.56 -5.49 -29.30
C LYS A 238 -0.79 -4.14 -28.63
N TRP A 239 -1.16 -4.17 -27.36
CA TRP A 239 -1.29 -2.98 -26.53
C TRP A 239 0.07 -2.29 -26.37
N ARG A 240 0.03 -0.99 -26.12
CA ARG A 240 1.25 -0.23 -25.82
C ARG A 240 1.85 -0.72 -24.50
N GLU A 241 3.14 -1.01 -24.50
CA GLU A 241 3.88 -1.36 -23.30
C GLU A 241 3.98 -0.15 -22.36
N TYR A 242 3.83 -0.38 -21.06
CA TYR A 242 3.98 0.65 -20.03
C TYR A 242 5.29 0.50 -19.26
N GLY A 243 5.46 -0.61 -18.54
CA GLY A 243 6.58 -0.85 -17.63
C GLY A 243 6.34 -2.11 -16.78
N LYS A 244 7.31 -2.53 -15.97
CA LYS A 244 7.11 -3.71 -15.11
C LYS A 244 6.32 -3.34 -13.87
N LEU A 245 5.60 -4.29 -13.28
CA LEU A 245 4.84 -4.05 -12.05
C LEU A 245 5.74 -3.54 -10.91
N ILE A 246 6.95 -4.08 -10.78
CA ILE A 246 7.94 -3.67 -9.77
C ILE A 246 8.29 -2.18 -9.82
N ASP A 247 8.22 -1.55 -11.00
CA ASP A 247 8.52 -0.13 -11.17
C ASP A 247 7.36 0.78 -10.70
N ILE A 248 6.19 0.19 -10.43
CA ILE A 248 4.95 0.89 -10.08
C ILE A 248 4.62 0.72 -8.61
N ILE A 249 4.90 -0.46 -8.05
CA ILE A 249 4.63 -0.77 -6.64
C ILE A 249 5.81 -0.30 -5.79
N GLU A 250 5.50 0.38 -4.69
CA GLU A 250 6.50 0.68 -3.67
C GLU A 250 6.66 -0.58 -2.79
N LEU A 251 7.79 -1.28 -2.96
CA LEU A 251 8.24 -2.32 -2.04
C LEU A 251 9.01 -1.72 -0.86
#